data_AF-A0A2V7CXQ6-F1
#
_entry.id   AF-A0A2V7CXQ6-F1
#
_cell.length_a   1.000
_cell.length_b   1.000
_cell.length_c   1.000
_cell.angle_alpha   90.00
_cell.angle_beta   90.00
_cell.angle_gamma   90.00
#
_symmetry.space_group_name_H-M   'P 1'
#
loop_
_entity.id
_entity.type
_entity.pdbx_description
1 polymer ?
#
loop_
_entity_poly.entity_id
_entity_poly.type
_entity_poly.pdbx_seq_one_letter_code
_entity_poly.pdbx_strand_id
1 'polypeptide(L)'
;MARRPARAGAQAVTHAAGGNVMMSSPRNDSGGAGGLSTGRDYLRFAQMLANGGVLDGQRVLSRTTVRLMTSDHLGSRILPAPTPGGAIIGAASYTFGLGFAVRPSDGLAPVPGSAGDFYWGGYAGTFFWVDPKEQLAAVFMVQSAGALRLYHRNLYRQLVYQAIVD
;
A
#
# COMPACT_ATOMS: atom_id res chain seq x y z
N MET A 1 47.38 13.97 -11.50
CA MET A 1 46.96 13.71 -12.91
C MET A 1 45.43 13.65 -12.93
N ALA A 2 44.79 14.48 -13.75
CA ALA A 2 43.41 14.97 -13.60
C ALA A 2 42.31 13.93 -13.95
N ARG A 3 41.19 13.98 -13.21
CA ARG A 3 39.92 13.29 -13.54
C ARG A 3 39.19 14.06 -14.66
N ARG A 4 38.64 13.35 -15.65
CA ARG A 4 37.76 13.90 -16.71
C ARG A 4 36.43 14.41 -16.12
N PRO A 5 35.82 15.48 -16.66
CA PRO A 5 34.53 15.96 -16.19
C PRO A 5 33.38 15.14 -16.82
N ALA A 6 32.33 14.90 -16.01
CA ALA A 6 31.09 14.29 -16.46
C ALA A 6 30.24 15.31 -17.25
N ARG A 7 29.56 14.84 -18.30
CA ARG A 7 28.63 15.64 -19.11
C ARG A 7 27.41 16.04 -18.29
N ALA A 8 27.04 17.32 -18.40
CA ALA A 8 25.81 17.90 -17.88
C ALA A 8 24.58 17.42 -18.66
N GLY A 9 23.46 17.23 -17.97
CA GLY A 9 22.15 17.15 -18.63
C GLY A 9 21.05 16.43 -17.86
N ALA A 10 20.52 17.05 -16.82
CA ALA A 10 19.09 17.03 -16.48
C ALA A 10 18.87 18.00 -15.31
N GLN A 11 18.25 19.15 -15.57
CA GLN A 11 17.90 20.11 -14.54
C GLN A 11 16.77 19.55 -13.68
N ALA A 12 17.06 19.32 -12.40
CA ALA A 12 16.04 19.06 -11.40
C ALA A 12 15.31 20.36 -11.08
N VAL A 13 13.97 20.34 -11.15
CA VAL A 13 13.13 21.44 -10.69
C VAL A 13 13.30 21.57 -9.18
N THR A 14 14.00 22.62 -8.76
CA THR A 14 14.27 22.94 -7.36
C THR A 14 13.08 23.65 -6.73
N HIS A 15 12.43 23.04 -5.74
CA HIS A 15 11.67 23.80 -4.76
C HIS A 15 12.65 24.39 -3.74
N ALA A 16 12.55 25.70 -3.54
CA ALA A 16 13.43 26.51 -2.71
C ALA A 16 13.30 26.14 -1.22
N ALA A 17 14.24 25.35 -0.72
CA ALA A 17 14.93 25.45 0.58
C ALA A 17 15.54 24.07 0.93
N GLY A 18 16.87 23.95 0.79
CA GLY A 18 17.69 22.99 1.55
C GLY A 18 17.60 21.51 1.17
N GLY A 19 18.23 21.12 0.05
CA GLY A 19 18.64 19.73 -0.23
C GLY A 19 17.50 18.73 -0.45
N ASN A 20 17.74 17.69 -1.26
CA ASN A 20 16.75 16.64 -1.43
C ASN A 20 16.80 15.69 -0.20
N VAL A 21 16.14 16.10 0.89
CA VAL A 21 16.15 15.39 2.20
C VAL A 21 15.77 13.90 2.06
N MET A 22 14.94 13.57 1.07
CA MET A 22 14.55 12.19 0.78
C MET A 22 15.65 11.32 0.16
N MET A 23 16.73 11.92 -0.37
CA MET A 23 17.87 11.20 -0.95
C MET A 23 19.11 11.16 -0.05
N SER A 24 19.08 11.84 1.10
CA SER A 24 20.15 11.74 2.10
C SER A 24 19.91 10.55 3.03
N SER A 25 20.98 9.98 3.60
CA SER A 25 20.86 8.96 4.63
C SER A 25 19.97 9.47 5.78
N PRO A 26 18.91 8.75 6.15
CA PRO A 26 18.05 9.16 7.24
C PRO A 26 18.82 9.12 8.56
N ARG A 27 18.47 10.00 9.50
CA ARG A 27 19.10 10.02 10.84
C ARG A 27 18.60 8.87 11.72
N ASN A 28 17.48 8.24 11.36
CA ASN A 28 16.88 7.10 12.03
C ASN A 28 16.04 6.26 11.05
N ASP A 29 15.96 4.96 11.31
CA ASP A 29 15.11 4.05 10.53
C ASP A 29 13.68 4.03 11.11
N SER A 30 12.80 4.86 10.57
CA SER A 30 11.39 4.90 10.97
C SER A 30 10.57 3.86 10.23
N GLY A 31 10.30 2.71 10.87
CA GLY A 31 9.55 1.61 10.27
C GLY A 31 8.09 1.94 9.89
N GLY A 32 7.49 2.99 10.46
CA GLY A 32 6.10 3.37 10.19
C GLY A 32 5.91 4.44 9.11
N ALA A 33 6.93 5.26 8.83
CA ALA A 33 6.79 6.43 7.95
C ALA A 33 8.04 6.80 7.14
N GLY A 34 9.19 6.15 7.37
CA GLY A 34 10.47 6.47 6.72
C GLY A 34 10.80 5.65 5.47
N GLY A 35 9.93 4.70 5.07
CA GLY A 35 10.19 3.84 3.93
C GLY A 35 10.14 4.58 2.59
N LEU A 36 11.16 4.36 1.75
CA LEU A 36 11.21 4.80 0.36
C LEU A 36 11.39 3.58 -0.55
N SER A 37 10.67 3.55 -1.67
CA SER A 37 10.69 2.40 -2.59
C SER A 37 10.21 2.83 -3.98
N THR A 38 10.32 1.93 -4.95
CA THR A 38 9.76 2.10 -6.30
C THR A 38 8.44 1.34 -6.45
N GLY A 39 7.65 1.69 -7.46
CA GLY A 39 6.43 0.93 -7.78
C GLY A 39 6.71 -0.55 -8.04
N ARG A 40 7.82 -0.86 -8.72
CA ARG A 40 8.25 -2.23 -9.01
C ARG A 40 8.63 -2.99 -7.75
N ASP A 41 9.43 -2.39 -6.87
CA ASP A 41 9.89 -3.07 -5.65
C ASP A 41 8.74 -3.32 -4.69
N TYR A 42 7.82 -2.36 -4.56
CA TYR A 42 6.63 -2.53 -3.74
C TYR A 42 5.65 -3.55 -4.33
N LEU A 43 5.58 -3.66 -5.67
CA LEU A 43 4.79 -4.70 -6.33
C LEU A 43 5.35 -6.09 -6.06
N ARG A 44 6.68 -6.25 -6.02
CA ARG A 44 7.32 -7.51 -5.62
C ARG A 44 6.97 -7.91 -4.19
N PHE A 45 6.89 -6.94 -3.27
CA PHE A 45 6.39 -7.18 -1.91
C PHE A 45 4.91 -7.61 -1.91
N ALA A 46 4.03 -6.90 -2.64
CA ALA A 46 2.62 -7.27 -2.73
C ALA A 46 2.42 -8.66 -3.36
N GLN A 47 3.19 -8.99 -4.41
CA GLN A 47 3.18 -10.29 -5.06
C GLN A 47 3.65 -11.41 -4.11
N MET A 48 4.67 -11.16 -3.29
CA MET A 48 5.12 -12.11 -2.26
C MET A 48 3.97 -12.48 -1.32
N LEU A 49 3.17 -11.50 -0.90
CA LEU A 49 2.00 -11.72 -0.06
C LEU A 49 0.89 -12.46 -0.82
N ALA A 50 0.59 -12.07 -2.06
CA ALA A 50 -0.40 -12.74 -2.92
C ALA A 50 -0.06 -14.23 -3.15
N ASN A 51 1.23 -14.54 -3.24
CA ASN A 51 1.74 -15.90 -3.39
C ASN A 51 1.85 -16.67 -2.05
N GLY A 52 1.27 -16.17 -0.96
CA GLY A 52 1.32 -16.84 0.34
C GLY A 52 2.73 -16.90 0.94
N GLY A 53 3.54 -15.87 0.71
CA GLY A 53 4.85 -15.69 1.32
C GLY A 53 6.05 -16.05 0.43
N VAL A 54 5.83 -16.25 -0.87
CA VAL A 54 6.86 -16.71 -1.82
C VAL A 54 7.06 -15.70 -2.95
N LEU A 55 8.32 -15.34 -3.22
CA LEU A 55 8.68 -14.49 -4.35
C LEU A 55 9.80 -15.17 -5.14
N ASP A 56 9.66 -15.27 -6.46
CA ASP A 56 10.65 -15.87 -7.35
C ASP A 56 11.15 -17.25 -6.88
N GLY A 57 10.22 -18.08 -6.40
CA GLY A 57 10.50 -19.44 -5.87
C GLY A 57 11.11 -19.47 -4.47
N GLN A 58 11.44 -18.33 -3.87
CA GLN A 58 12.03 -18.24 -2.54
C GLN A 58 10.98 -17.90 -1.48
N ARG A 59 11.00 -18.62 -0.36
CA ARG A 59 10.10 -18.36 0.78
C ARG A 59 10.65 -17.23 1.64
N VAL A 60 9.91 -16.12 1.70
CA VAL A 60 10.19 -14.98 2.58
C VAL A 60 9.38 -15.11 3.88
N LEU A 61 8.10 -15.47 3.76
CA LEU A 61 7.21 -15.72 4.89
C LEU A 61 6.57 -17.10 4.77
N SER A 62 6.24 -17.72 5.91
CA SER A 62 5.43 -18.92 5.87
C SER A 62 4.00 -18.58 5.42
N ARG A 63 3.34 -19.52 4.73
CA ARG A 63 1.94 -19.35 4.33
C ARG A 63 1.03 -19.11 5.54
N THR A 64 1.32 -19.75 6.66
CA THR A 64 0.55 -19.57 7.91
C THR A 64 0.78 -18.20 8.53
N THR A 65 1.98 -17.63 8.40
CA THR A 65 2.28 -16.25 8.81
C THR A 65 1.51 -15.24 7.97
N VAL A 66 1.51 -15.37 6.64
CA VAL A 66 0.73 -14.47 5.77
C VAL A 66 -0.75 -14.54 6.15
N ARG A 67 -1.30 -15.76 6.32
CA ARG A 67 -2.67 -15.94 6.78
C ARG A 67 -2.93 -15.27 8.13
N LEU A 68 -2.01 -15.40 9.09
CA LEU A 68 -2.15 -14.74 10.39
C LEU A 68 -2.15 -13.21 10.24
N MET A 69 -1.28 -12.65 9.41
CA MET A 69 -1.21 -11.21 9.17
C MET A 69 -2.50 -10.65 8.57
N THR A 70 -3.18 -11.42 7.73
CA THR A 70 -4.38 -11.01 7.00
C THR A 70 -5.68 -11.54 7.62
N SER A 71 -5.64 -12.03 8.86
CA SER A 71 -6.84 -12.40 9.61
C SER A 71 -7.49 -11.18 10.28
N ASP A 72 -8.74 -11.34 10.72
CA ASP A 72 -9.38 -10.39 11.65
C ASP A 72 -8.77 -10.52 13.06
N HIS A 73 -8.08 -9.47 13.52
CA HIS A 73 -7.53 -9.40 14.89
C HIS A 73 -8.36 -8.53 15.83
N LEU A 74 -9.42 -7.88 15.35
CA LEU A 74 -10.29 -7.04 16.16
C LEU A 74 -11.52 -7.81 16.68
N GLY A 75 -12.06 -8.70 15.85
CA GLY A 75 -13.32 -9.38 16.12
C GLY A 75 -14.44 -8.39 16.44
N SER A 76 -15.30 -8.72 17.40
CA SER A 76 -16.37 -7.82 17.88
C SER A 76 -15.93 -6.83 18.97
N ARG A 77 -14.62 -6.78 19.31
CA ARG A 77 -14.12 -6.00 20.46
C ARG A 77 -14.02 -4.51 20.18
N ILE A 78 -13.85 -4.13 18.92
CA ILE A 78 -13.83 -2.74 18.50
C ILE A 78 -15.10 -2.48 17.70
N LEU A 79 -16.04 -1.77 18.32
CA LEU A 79 -17.25 -1.33 17.66
C LEU A 79 -16.90 -0.24 16.64
N PRO A 80 -17.64 -0.14 15.52
CA PRO A 80 -17.44 0.92 14.57
C PRO A 80 -17.54 2.28 15.26
N ALA A 81 -16.49 3.08 15.14
CA ALA A 81 -16.50 4.44 15.65
C ALA A 81 -17.67 5.17 14.96
N PRO A 82 -18.65 5.70 15.71
CA PRO A 82 -19.85 6.30 15.14
C PRO A 82 -19.61 7.72 14.61
N THR A 83 -18.40 8.04 14.16
CA THR A 83 -18.08 9.37 13.61
C THR A 83 -18.44 9.44 12.13
N PRO A 84 -19.23 10.44 11.69
CA PRO A 84 -19.37 10.76 10.28
C PRO A 84 -17.98 11.07 9.69
N GLY A 85 -17.56 10.29 8.68
CA GLY A 85 -16.20 10.36 8.13
C GLY A 85 -15.12 9.61 8.93
N GLY A 86 -15.52 8.72 9.84
CA GLY A 86 -14.64 7.91 10.68
C GLY A 86 -13.60 7.10 9.90
N ALA A 87 -12.49 6.79 10.58
CA ALA A 87 -11.34 6.08 10.03
C ALA A 87 -11.77 4.85 9.22
N ILE A 88 -11.10 4.61 8.09
CA ILE A 88 -11.40 3.45 7.21
C ILE A 88 -11.25 2.12 7.97
N ILE A 89 -10.53 2.12 9.09
CA ILE A 89 -10.25 0.97 9.96
C ILE A 89 -11.24 0.97 11.12
N GLY A 90 -11.94 -0.14 11.30
CA GLY A 90 -12.96 -0.27 12.34
C GLY A 90 -14.31 0.32 11.93
N ALA A 91 -14.39 1.15 10.88
CA ALA A 91 -15.68 1.41 10.22
C ALA A 91 -16.27 0.11 9.68
N ALA A 92 -17.60 0.06 9.51
CA ALA A 92 -18.35 -1.12 9.07
C ALA A 92 -17.85 -1.80 7.75
N SER A 93 -16.85 -1.21 7.07
CA SER A 93 -16.25 -1.71 5.83
C SER A 93 -15.02 -2.59 6.00
N TYR A 94 -14.17 -2.40 7.03
CA TYR A 94 -12.88 -3.11 7.14
C TYR A 94 -12.50 -3.41 8.60
N THR A 95 -12.05 -4.65 8.86
CA THR A 95 -11.32 -4.98 10.09
C THR A 95 -9.82 -4.69 9.94
N PHE A 96 -9.01 -5.02 10.94
CA PHE A 96 -7.58 -4.87 10.91
C PHE A 96 -6.86 -6.16 11.28
N GLY A 97 -5.88 -6.52 10.46
CA GLY A 97 -4.94 -7.60 10.72
C GLY A 97 -3.62 -7.08 11.29
N LEU A 98 -2.55 -7.86 11.15
CA LEU A 98 -1.21 -7.45 11.56
C LEU A 98 -0.54 -6.67 10.41
N GLY A 99 -0.85 -5.38 10.35
CA GLY A 99 -0.26 -4.43 9.40
C GLY A 99 -1.15 -4.02 8.23
N PHE A 100 -2.36 -4.60 8.10
CA PHE A 100 -3.24 -4.35 6.97
C PHE A 100 -4.69 -4.15 7.41
N ALA A 101 -5.42 -3.29 6.69
CA ALA A 101 -6.87 -3.32 6.70
C ALA A 101 -7.33 -4.55 5.91
N VAL A 102 -8.29 -5.31 6.45
CA VAL A 102 -8.77 -6.58 5.87
C VAL A 102 -10.27 -6.50 5.64
N ARG A 103 -10.73 -6.88 4.45
CA ARG A 103 -12.14 -6.84 4.07
C ARG A 103 -12.90 -8.03 4.68
N PRO A 104 -13.91 -7.80 5.53
CA PRO A 104 -14.62 -8.89 6.20
C PRO A 104 -15.63 -9.62 5.29
N SER A 105 -16.17 -8.93 4.28
CA SER A 105 -17.22 -9.46 3.39
C SER A 105 -17.15 -8.83 2.00
N ASP A 106 -17.73 -9.48 1.00
CA ASP A 106 -17.77 -8.93 -0.37
C ASP A 106 -18.56 -7.59 -0.41
N GLY A 107 -19.55 -7.41 0.48
CA GLY A 107 -20.31 -6.16 0.66
C GLY A 107 -19.70 -5.16 1.67
N LEU A 108 -20.47 -4.11 2.00
CA LEU A 108 -20.17 -3.03 2.98
C LEU A 108 -19.11 -2.00 2.56
N ALA A 109 -18.00 -2.43 1.98
CA ALA A 109 -16.98 -1.49 1.52
C ALA A 109 -17.45 -0.71 0.27
N PRO A 110 -17.19 0.60 0.16
CA PRO A 110 -17.67 1.45 -0.94
C PRO A 110 -16.83 1.29 -2.24
N VAL A 111 -15.99 0.26 -2.32
CA VAL A 111 -15.11 -0.01 -3.46
C VAL A 111 -15.14 -1.50 -3.84
N PRO A 112 -14.92 -1.85 -5.13
CA PRO A 112 -14.87 -3.25 -5.57
C PRO A 112 -13.78 -4.07 -4.87
N GLY A 113 -14.01 -5.37 -4.74
CA GLY A 113 -13.09 -6.34 -4.17
C GLY A 113 -13.77 -7.42 -3.35
N SER A 114 -12.97 -8.36 -2.89
CA SER A 114 -13.46 -9.62 -2.33
C SER A 114 -13.17 -9.74 -0.84
N ALA A 115 -14.02 -10.44 -0.11
CA ALA A 115 -13.79 -10.79 1.29
C ALA A 115 -12.42 -11.47 1.44
N GLY A 116 -11.62 -10.99 2.38
CA GLY A 116 -10.23 -11.39 2.58
C GLY A 116 -9.21 -10.55 1.80
N ASP A 117 -9.63 -9.65 0.90
CA ASP A 117 -8.70 -8.66 0.36
C ASP A 117 -8.14 -7.78 1.48
N PHE A 118 -6.90 -7.36 1.32
CA PHE A 118 -6.22 -6.55 2.31
C PHE A 118 -5.35 -5.48 1.68
N TYR A 119 -5.21 -4.37 2.39
CA TYR A 119 -4.55 -3.19 1.84
C TYR A 119 -3.90 -2.32 2.93
N TRP A 120 -3.00 -1.45 2.50
CA TRP A 120 -2.59 -0.29 3.27
C TRP A 120 -2.18 0.87 2.34
N GLY A 121 -1.82 2.03 2.91
CA GLY A 121 -1.38 3.16 2.10
C GLY A 121 -0.55 4.18 2.87
N GLY A 122 0.32 4.88 2.15
CA GLY A 122 1.19 5.92 2.69
C GLY A 122 0.54 7.30 2.74
N TYR A 123 1.10 8.20 3.54
CA TYR A 123 0.57 9.55 3.70
C TYR A 123 0.46 10.32 2.36
N ALA A 124 1.51 10.24 1.55
CA ALA A 124 1.64 11.01 0.32
C ALA A 124 0.73 10.57 -0.83
N GLY A 125 -0.02 9.47 -0.69
CA GLY A 125 -0.91 9.00 -1.75
C GLY A 125 -0.78 7.53 -2.07
N THR A 126 0.45 7.00 -1.93
CA THR A 126 0.80 5.61 -2.27
C THR A 126 -0.15 4.60 -1.67
N PHE A 127 -0.47 3.56 -2.42
CA PHE A 127 -1.50 2.60 -2.05
C PHE A 127 -1.19 1.25 -2.65
N PHE A 128 -1.46 0.17 -1.91
CA PHE A 128 -1.41 -1.17 -2.46
C PHE A 128 -2.53 -1.99 -1.87
N TRP A 129 -2.98 -3.01 -2.61
CA TRP A 129 -3.87 -4.04 -2.10
C TRP A 129 -3.56 -5.37 -2.76
N VAL A 130 -3.99 -6.43 -2.09
CA VAL A 130 -3.91 -7.80 -2.58
C VAL A 130 -5.29 -8.42 -2.40
N ASP A 131 -5.79 -9.03 -3.48
CA ASP A 131 -7.03 -9.80 -3.49
C ASP A 131 -6.69 -11.24 -3.90
N PRO A 132 -6.54 -12.16 -2.92
CA PRO A 132 -6.18 -13.54 -3.20
C PRO A 132 -7.23 -14.29 -4.04
N LYS A 133 -8.51 -13.91 -3.97
CA LYS A 133 -9.58 -14.56 -4.75
C LYS A 133 -9.46 -14.23 -6.23
N GLU A 134 -9.12 -12.98 -6.54
CA GLU A 134 -8.88 -12.51 -7.91
C GLU A 134 -7.43 -12.73 -8.38
N GLN A 135 -6.59 -13.39 -7.57
CA GLN A 135 -5.15 -13.56 -7.83
C GLN A 135 -4.44 -12.23 -8.15
N LEU A 136 -4.89 -11.14 -7.53
CA LEU A 136 -4.49 -9.77 -7.85
C LEU A 136 -3.55 -9.20 -6.79
N ALA A 137 -2.46 -8.58 -7.24
CA ALA A 137 -1.63 -7.67 -6.45
C ALA A 137 -1.48 -6.35 -7.21
N ALA A 138 -1.82 -5.24 -6.57
CA ALA A 138 -1.78 -3.93 -7.21
C ALA A 138 -1.07 -2.90 -6.35
N VAL A 139 -0.29 -2.04 -7.01
CA VAL A 139 0.42 -0.92 -6.40
C VAL A 139 0.14 0.34 -7.20
N PHE A 140 -0.22 1.40 -6.50
CA PHE A 140 -0.45 2.73 -7.05
C PHE A 140 0.47 3.72 -6.36
N MET A 141 1.42 4.28 -7.12
CA MET A 141 2.38 5.26 -6.62
C MET A 141 1.98 6.65 -7.09
N VAL A 142 1.53 7.49 -6.16
CA VAL A 142 1.20 8.89 -6.41
C VAL A 142 1.70 9.76 -5.25
N GLN A 143 2.00 11.02 -5.55
CA GLN A 143 2.40 12.05 -4.58
C GLN A 143 1.30 13.13 -4.51
N SER A 144 0.12 12.71 -4.07
CA SER A 144 -1.07 13.54 -3.93
C SER A 144 -1.62 13.37 -2.51
N ALA A 145 -1.10 14.17 -1.57
CA ALA A 145 -1.53 14.18 -0.17
C ALA A 145 -2.89 14.89 0.01
N GLY A 146 -3.44 14.83 1.22
CA GLY A 146 -4.72 15.48 1.55
C GLY A 146 -5.93 14.73 0.98
N ALA A 147 -7.01 15.45 0.65
CA ALA A 147 -8.28 14.86 0.22
C ALA A 147 -8.18 14.11 -1.12
N LEU A 148 -7.36 14.61 -2.06
CA LEU A 148 -7.16 14.00 -3.38
C LEU A 148 -6.62 12.56 -3.29
N ARG A 149 -5.89 12.23 -2.24
CA ARG A 149 -5.42 10.87 -1.98
C ARG A 149 -6.55 9.85 -2.00
N LEU A 150 -7.65 10.13 -1.30
CA LEU A 150 -8.74 9.17 -1.15
C LEU A 150 -9.49 8.99 -2.47
N TYR A 151 -9.71 10.10 -3.19
CA TYR A 151 -10.31 10.08 -4.52
C TYR A 151 -9.50 9.20 -5.49
N HIS A 152 -8.19 9.45 -5.61
CA HIS A 152 -7.36 8.69 -6.55
C HIS A 152 -7.25 7.20 -6.20
N ARG A 153 -7.18 6.85 -4.90
CA ARG A 153 -7.15 5.44 -4.46
C ARG A 153 -8.41 4.69 -4.86
N ASN A 154 -9.57 5.28 -4.60
CA ASN A 154 -10.85 4.66 -4.91
C ASN A 154 -11.07 4.55 -6.42
N LEU A 155 -10.77 5.62 -7.17
CA LEU A 155 -10.86 5.62 -8.63
C LEU A 155 -9.94 4.56 -9.24
N TYR A 156 -8.66 4.53 -8.86
CA TYR A 156 -7.72 3.57 -9.42
C TYR A 156 -8.13 2.12 -9.12
N ARG A 157 -8.59 1.85 -7.90
CA ARG A 157 -9.11 0.52 -7.55
C ARG A 157 -10.32 0.14 -8.40
N GLN A 158 -11.29 1.04 -8.58
CA GLN A 158 -12.45 0.79 -9.43
C GLN A 158 -12.03 0.46 -10.88
N LEU A 159 -11.11 1.24 -11.45
CA LEU A 159 -10.61 1.03 -12.80
C LEU A 159 -9.89 -0.33 -12.96
N VAL A 160 -9.10 -0.76 -11.98
CA VAL A 160 -8.43 -2.06 -12.02
C VAL A 160 -9.45 -3.21 -12.00
N TYR A 161 -10.44 -3.17 -11.10
CA TYR A 161 -11.45 -4.23 -11.05
C TYR A 161 -12.37 -4.23 -12.28
N GLN A 162 -12.66 -3.07 -12.87
CA GLN A 162 -13.40 -2.99 -14.13
C GLN A 162 -12.66 -3.61 -15.32
N ALA A 163 -11.33 -3.76 -15.23
CA ALA A 163 -10.51 -4.36 -16.28
C ALA A 163 -10.36 -5.88 -16.13
N ILE A 164 -10.88 -6.48 -15.05
CA ILE A 164 -10.94 -7.93 -14.91
C ILE A 164 -12.03 -8.45 -15.84
N VAL A 165 -11.65 -9.35 -16.74
CA VAL A 165 -12.54 -10.06 -17.66
C VAL A 165 -12.37 -11.55 -17.40
N ASP A 166 -13.49 -12.28 -17.42
CA ASP A 166 -13.52 -13.74 -17.28
C ASP A 166 -12.91 -14.45 -18.51
#